data_AF-A0AAQ3P750-F1
#
_entry.id   AF-A0AAQ3P750-F1
#
_cell.length_a   1.000
_cell.length_b   1.000
_cell.length_c   1.000
_cell.angle_alpha   90.00
_cell.angle_beta   90.00
_cell.angle_gamma   90.00
#
_symmetry.space_group_name_H-M   'P 1'
#
loop_
_entity.id
_entity.type
_entity.pdbx_description
1 polymer ?
#
loop_
_entity_poly.entity_id
_entity_poly.type
_entity_poly.pdbx_seq_one_letter_code
_entity_poly.pdbx_strand_id
1 'polypeptide(L)'
;MAAEALSGMVTVPRNRKRFVQDDHNIALLLQLLDPEEGNSGNKKFLISILMSLTSCTSGRKKIVSSEYAKNIEKLAEVSSEAKKLVKKLSTNRFRSMLNGIWHS
;
A
#
# COMPACT_ATOMS: atom_id res chain seq x y z
N MET A 1 8.11 -15.64 -5.64
CA MET A 1 9.34 -15.19 -6.33
C MET A 1 9.21 -13.77 -6.91
N ALA A 2 8.22 -13.45 -7.75
CA ALA A 2 8.11 -12.09 -8.34
C ALA A 2 7.85 -10.97 -7.30
N ALA A 3 6.86 -11.14 -6.40
CA ALA A 3 6.56 -10.15 -5.37
C ALA A 3 7.73 -9.94 -4.40
N GLU A 4 8.45 -11.02 -4.08
CA GLU A 4 9.65 -10.99 -3.25
C GLU A 4 10.80 -10.20 -3.92
N ALA A 5 11.11 -10.50 -5.18
CA ALA A 5 12.11 -9.76 -5.94
C ALA A 5 11.76 -8.27 -6.03
N LEU A 6 10.49 -7.94 -6.31
CA LEU A 6 10.02 -6.56 -6.31
C LEU A 6 10.16 -5.89 -4.94
N SER A 7 9.86 -6.61 -3.86
CA SER A 7 10.04 -6.10 -2.49
C SER A 7 11.48 -5.72 -2.19
N GLY A 8 12.45 -6.49 -2.70
CA GLY A 8 13.87 -6.15 -2.64
C GLY A 8 14.22 -4.93 -3.50
N MET A 9 13.73 -4.86 -4.74
CA MET A 9 14.03 -3.77 -5.66
C MET A 9 13.56 -2.40 -5.17
N VAL A 10 12.38 -2.30 -4.54
CA VAL A 10 11.83 -1.03 -4.06
C VAL A 10 12.47 -0.52 -2.76
N THR A 11 13.38 -1.29 -2.15
CA THR A 11 14.21 -0.78 -1.04
C THR A 11 15.19 0.30 -1.53
N VAL A 12 15.61 0.21 -2.79
CA VAL A 12 16.50 1.18 -3.43
C VAL A 12 15.72 2.47 -3.74
N PRO A 13 16.14 3.66 -3.22
CA PRO A 13 15.38 4.90 -3.38
C PRO A 13 15.08 5.30 -4.83
N ARG A 14 16.01 5.05 -5.76
CA ARG A 14 15.84 5.34 -7.19
C ARG A 14 14.74 4.48 -7.82
N ASN A 15 14.75 3.18 -7.53
CA ASN A 15 13.75 2.24 -8.04
C ASN A 15 12.37 2.57 -7.48
N ARG A 16 12.29 2.87 -6.18
CA ARG A 16 11.06 3.31 -5.53
C ARG A 16 10.47 4.55 -6.20
N LYS A 17 11.30 5.58 -6.45
CA LYS A 17 10.86 6.81 -7.15
C LYS A 17 10.36 6.51 -8.55
N ARG A 18 11.04 5.64 -9.30
CA ARG A 18 10.60 5.22 -10.64
C ARG A 18 9.29 4.43 -10.58
N PHE A 19 9.16 3.53 -9.62
CA PHE A 19 7.97 2.69 -9.45
C PHE A 19 6.71 3.52 -9.20
N VAL A 20 6.79 4.53 -8.33
CA VAL A 20 5.65 5.41 -8.01
C VAL A 20 5.33 6.44 -9.08
N GLN A 21 6.10 6.53 -10.18
CA GLN A 21 5.76 7.43 -11.29
C GLN A 21 4.55 6.92 -12.07
N ASP A 22 4.45 5.61 -12.24
CA ASP A 22 3.28 4.99 -12.85
C ASP A 22 2.15 4.88 -11.81
N ASP A 23 0.99 5.45 -12.13
CA ASP A 23 -0.18 5.43 -11.27
C ASP A 23 -0.80 4.03 -11.14
N HIS A 24 -0.69 3.20 -12.17
CA HIS A 24 -1.28 1.85 -12.20
C HIS A 24 -0.58 0.89 -11.25
N ASN A 25 0.73 1.08 -11.05
CA ASN A 25 1.55 0.21 -10.21
C ASN A 25 1.01 0.10 -8.78
N ILE A 26 0.54 1.20 -8.20
CA ILE A 26 0.03 1.21 -6.83
C ILE A 26 -1.37 0.57 -6.78
N ALA A 27 -2.24 0.89 -7.74
CA ALA A 27 -3.56 0.29 -7.84
C ALA A 27 -3.47 -1.24 -7.94
N LEU A 28 -2.59 -1.76 -8.81
CA LEU A 28 -2.37 -3.20 -8.98
C LEU A 28 -1.90 -3.87 -7.68
N LEU A 29 -0.95 -3.28 -6.95
CA LEU A 29 -0.49 -3.82 -5.67
C LEU A 29 -1.61 -3.91 -4.63
N LEU A 30 -2.51 -2.92 -4.60
CA LEU A 30 -3.63 -2.86 -3.67
C LEU A 30 -4.76 -3.81 -4.06
N GLN A 31 -5.02 -3.97 -5.35
CA GLN A 31 -5.95 -4.98 -5.85
C GLN A 31 -5.48 -6.39 -5.46
N LEU A 32 -4.20 -6.70 -5.64
CA LEU A 32 -3.60 -7.98 -5.23
C LEU A 32 -3.64 -8.26 -3.71
N LEU A 33 -3.97 -7.26 -2.88
CA LEU A 33 -4.20 -7.46 -1.45
C LEU A 33 -5.64 -7.90 -1.12
N ASP A 34 -6.55 -7.92 -2.10
CA ASP A 34 -7.94 -8.32 -1.87
C ASP A 34 -7.96 -9.69 -1.15
N PRO A 35 -8.66 -9.79 0.00
CA PRO A 35 -8.90 -11.05 0.69
C PRO A 35 -9.43 -12.15 -0.23
N GLU A 36 -10.25 -11.80 -1.21
CA GLU A 36 -10.93 -12.72 -2.11
C GLU A 36 -10.02 -13.25 -3.25
N GLU A 37 -8.89 -12.60 -3.52
CA GLU A 37 -8.00 -12.94 -4.66
C GLU A 37 -7.19 -14.25 -4.46
N GLY A 38 -7.43 -15.03 -3.39
CA GLY A 38 -6.84 -16.36 -3.15
C GLY A 38 -5.31 -16.44 -2.96
N ASN A 39 -4.56 -15.36 -3.20
CA ASN A 39 -3.09 -15.35 -3.24
C ASN A 39 -2.44 -14.98 -1.89
N SER A 40 -2.63 -15.81 -0.86
CA SER A 40 -2.17 -15.52 0.51
C SER A 40 -0.64 -15.41 0.66
N GLY A 41 0.13 -16.22 -0.08
CA GLY A 41 1.58 -16.34 0.08
C GLY A 41 2.38 -15.09 -0.28
N ASN A 42 1.85 -14.24 -1.16
CA ASN A 42 2.52 -13.02 -1.60
C ASN A 42 2.17 -11.77 -0.77
N LYS A 43 1.11 -11.83 0.06
CA LYS A 43 0.60 -10.67 0.81
C LYS A 43 1.67 -10.01 1.68
N LYS A 44 2.54 -10.79 2.31
CA LYS A 44 3.66 -10.26 3.12
C LYS A 44 4.56 -9.34 2.29
N PHE A 45 4.92 -9.74 1.07
CA PHE A 45 5.79 -8.97 0.19
C PHE A 45 5.08 -7.75 -0.38
N LEU A 46 3.79 -7.87 -0.70
CA LEU A 46 2.97 -6.73 -1.14
C LEU A 46 2.87 -5.67 -0.04
N ILE A 47 2.64 -6.07 1.22
CA ILE A 47 2.68 -5.15 2.37
C ILE A 47 4.08 -4.52 2.51
N SER A 48 5.16 -5.30 2.39
CA SER A 48 6.54 -4.76 2.45
C SER A 48 6.83 -3.75 1.33
N ILE A 49 6.33 -3.99 0.12
CA ILE A 49 6.42 -3.04 -1.00
C ILE A 49 5.70 -1.75 -0.63
N LEU A 50 4.41 -1.83 -0.27
CA LEU A 50 3.60 -0.64 0.08
C LEU A 50 4.20 0.13 1.26
N MET A 51 4.68 -0.57 2.28
CA MET A 51 5.40 0.03 3.41
C MET A 51 6.63 0.83 2.94
N SER A 52 7.42 0.27 2.01
CA SER A 52 8.55 0.97 1.40
C SER A 52 8.09 2.21 0.62
N LEU A 53 6.99 2.13 -0.12
CA LEU A 53 6.44 3.26 -0.89
C LEU A 53 5.93 4.41 0.00
N THR A 54 5.48 4.14 1.24
CA THR A 54 5.03 5.20 2.17
C THR A 54 6.10 6.22 2.54
N SER A 55 7.38 5.89 2.33
CA SER A 55 8.51 6.81 2.52
C SER A 55 8.62 7.88 1.43
N CYS A 56 7.92 7.71 0.30
CA CYS A 56 7.76 8.72 -0.74
C CYS A 56 6.44 9.45 -0.56
N THR A 57 6.46 10.79 -0.50
CA THR A 57 5.24 11.60 -0.35
C THR A 57 4.23 11.34 -1.46
N SER A 58 4.68 11.20 -2.72
CA SER A 58 3.81 10.85 -3.85
C SER A 58 3.25 9.44 -3.73
N GLY A 59 4.09 8.45 -3.44
CA GLY A 59 3.66 7.06 -3.24
C GLY A 59 2.61 6.93 -2.14
N ARG A 60 2.84 7.59 -0.99
CA ARG A 60 1.87 7.63 0.10
C ARG A 60 0.54 8.25 -0.31
N LYS A 61 0.55 9.38 -1.03
CA LYS A 61 -0.67 10.03 -1.54
C LYS A 61 -1.45 9.09 -2.46
N LYS A 62 -0.78 8.48 -3.43
CA LYS A 62 -1.37 7.55 -4.39
C LYS A 62 -1.97 6.31 -3.72
N ILE A 63 -1.33 5.78 -2.66
CA ILE A 63 -1.88 4.65 -1.89
C ILE A 63 -3.23 5.04 -1.28
N VAL A 64 -3.30 6.21 -0.63
CA VAL A 64 -4.52 6.62 0.08
C VAL A 64 -5.63 7.06 -0.89
N SER A 65 -5.30 7.66 -2.03
CA SER A 65 -6.28 8.09 -3.02
C SER A 65 -6.74 6.97 -3.97
N SER A 66 -6.22 5.75 -3.81
CA SER A 66 -6.57 4.61 -4.66
C SER A 66 -7.96 4.07 -4.29
N GLU A 67 -8.74 3.70 -5.30
CA GLU A 67 -10.03 3.01 -5.12
C GLU A 67 -9.92 1.69 -4.33
N TYR A 68 -8.73 1.06 -4.38
CA TYR A 68 -8.43 -0.20 -3.71
C TYR A 68 -7.83 -0.03 -2.30
N ALA A 69 -7.73 1.20 -1.77
CA ALA A 69 -7.12 1.45 -0.46
C ALA A 69 -7.77 0.65 0.68
N LYS A 70 -9.09 0.43 0.61
CA LYS A 70 -9.89 -0.39 1.55
C LYS A 70 -9.39 -1.83 1.71
N ASN A 71 -8.66 -2.37 0.71
CA ASN A 71 -8.12 -3.72 0.79
C ASN A 71 -7.04 -3.84 1.87
N ILE A 72 -6.30 -2.76 2.15
CA ILE A 72 -5.34 -2.73 3.26
C ILE A 72 -6.06 -2.83 4.60
N GLU A 73 -7.21 -2.16 4.75
CA GLU A 73 -7.99 -2.14 5.99
C GLU A 73 -8.62 -3.48 6.29
N LYS A 74 -9.28 -4.09 5.30
CA LYS A 74 -9.79 -5.45 5.40
C LYS A 74 -8.68 -6.42 5.81
N LEU A 75 -7.51 -6.31 5.17
CA LEU A 75 -6.35 -7.15 5.52
C LEU A 75 -5.82 -6.85 6.92
N ALA A 76 -5.94 -5.61 7.40
CA ALA A 76 -5.54 -5.22 8.74
C ALA A 76 -6.42 -5.85 9.82
N GLU A 77 -7.63 -6.31 9.54
CA GLU A 77 -8.44 -7.05 10.52
C GLU A 77 -7.73 -8.35 10.95
N VAL A 78 -7.06 -9.01 10.00
CA VAL A 78 -6.45 -10.34 10.17
C VAL A 78 -4.91 -10.34 10.19
N SER A 79 -4.25 -9.23 9.83
CA SER A 79 -2.78 -9.14 9.73
C SER A 79 -2.19 -7.96 10.52
N SER A 80 -1.28 -8.27 11.45
CA SER A 80 -0.56 -7.26 12.25
C SER A 80 0.33 -6.34 11.41
N GLU A 81 0.93 -6.85 10.34
CA GLU A 81 1.77 -6.05 9.43
C GLU A 81 0.92 -5.05 8.62
N ALA A 82 -0.27 -5.46 8.19
CA ALA A 82 -1.22 -4.54 7.57
C ALA A 82 -1.72 -3.48 8.55
N LYS A 83 -1.97 -3.81 9.83
CA LYS A 83 -2.28 -2.81 10.89
C LYS A 83 -1.18 -1.75 11.02
N LYS A 84 0.10 -2.15 10.96
CA LYS A 84 1.22 -1.20 10.97
C LYS A 84 1.20 -0.27 9.75
N LEU A 85 0.88 -0.82 8.57
CA LEU A 85 0.78 -0.04 7.34
C LEU A 85 -0.34 1.00 7.46
N VAL A 86 -1.55 0.59 7.88
CA VAL A 86 -2.67 1.52 8.13
C VAL A 86 -2.25 2.63 9.08
N LYS A 87 -1.68 2.28 10.24
CA LYS A 87 -1.20 3.27 11.23
C LYS A 87 -0.21 4.26 10.62
N LYS A 88 0.72 3.79 9.77
CA LYS A 88 1.71 4.64 9.10
C LYS A 88 1.09 5.57 8.05
N LEU A 89 0.03 5.12 7.37
CA LEU A 89 -0.74 5.96 6.45
C LEU A 89 -1.56 7.02 7.20
N SER A 90 -2.13 6.68 8.36
CA SER A 90 -2.98 7.57 9.17
C SER A 90 -2.22 8.63 9.99
N THR A 91 -0.92 8.44 10.25
CA THR A 91 -0.13 9.24 11.22
C THR A 91 0.34 10.61 10.71
N ASN A 92 0.08 10.98 9.44
CA ASN A 92 0.56 12.25 8.87
C ASN A 92 -0.48 12.92 7.97
N ARG A 93 -0.94 14.14 8.30
CA ARG A 93 -1.83 15.05 7.49
C ARG A 93 -3.10 14.41 6.87
N PHE A 94 -3.36 13.13 7.09
CA PHE A 94 -4.45 12.36 6.49
C PHE A 94 -5.73 12.34 7.32
N ARG A 95 -5.69 12.75 8.60
CA ARG A 95 -6.95 12.98 9.36
C ARG A 95 -7.88 13.95 8.61
N SER A 96 -7.35 14.97 7.93
CA SER A 96 -8.19 15.95 7.22
C SER A 96 -8.68 15.48 5.84
N MET A 97 -7.98 14.56 5.16
CA MET A 97 -8.39 14.04 3.84
C MET A 97 -9.29 12.82 3.97
N LEU A 98 -9.06 11.96 4.98
CA LEU A 98 -9.91 10.80 5.25
C LEU A 98 -11.27 11.25 5.79
N ASN A 99 -11.34 12.22 6.72
CA ASN A 99 -12.63 12.73 7.21
C ASN A 99 -13.54 13.30 6.10
N GLY A 100 -12.98 13.77 4.98
CA GLY A 100 -13.75 14.32 3.85
C GLY A 100 -14.27 13.28 2.84
N ILE A 101 -13.71 12.07 2.84
CA ILE A 101 -14.14 10.96 1.95
C ILE A 101 -14.90 9.88 2.75
N TRP A 102 -14.68 9.80 4.06
CA TRP A 102 -15.20 8.74 4.94
C TRP A 102 -16.58 9.05 5.56
N HIS A 103 -17.11 10.25 5.35
CA HIS A 103 -18.41 10.70 5.86
C HIS A 103 -19.45 10.98 4.76
N SER A 104 -19.29 10.40 3.57
CA SER A 104 -20.30 10.42 2.50
C SER A 104 -20.55 9.03 1.94
#